data_AF-A0A835PK94-F1
#
_entry.id   AF-A0A835PK94-F1
#
_cell.length_a   1.000
_cell.length_b   1.000
_cell.length_c   1.000
_cell.angle_alpha   90.00
_cell.angle_beta   90.00
_cell.angle_gamma   90.00
#
_symmetry.space_group_name_H-M   'P 1'
#
loop_
_entity.id
_entity.type
_entity.pdbx_description
1 polymer ?
#
loop_
_entity_poly.entity_id
_entity_poly.type
_entity_poly.pdbx_seq_one_letter_code
_entity_poly.pdbx_strand_id
1 'polypeptide(L)'
;MKETPLYYADFVNHQQPTAVVLSNRSSHGGPINLGLHQVTEKVEPQIASDLVNEGAKLECNYAKGKWVADKRRPLYSGFGCKQWLSPMWACRLMQRTDFSFENYKWQPENCEMPNFRGSAFLRKMQHKTLAFIDPASRYAMHLDRPAFFLKRFLGQFDVVVLNTGHHWNRGKLLANRWDMYVDGKPIADRKLAQIANAKNYTVYSVVKWLDSQLPLHPGLKAFYRSISPRHFVNGDWNTGGSCDNMTPLAGGGKVTQDHSSDRVAEGATMGTKVKLLDITASSQLRDESHISKSSIKASAGVHDCLHWCLPGVPDAWNELLFAQI
;
A
#
# COMPACT_ATOMS: atom_id res chain seq x y z
N MET A 1 10.02 -17.99 -27.51
CA MET A 1 9.95 -16.95 -26.48
C MET A 1 8.50 -16.52 -26.37
N LYS A 2 7.85 -16.70 -25.21
CA LYS A 2 6.53 -16.13 -24.96
C LYS A 2 6.76 -14.73 -24.42
N GLU A 3 6.65 -13.73 -25.27
CA GLU A 3 6.60 -12.33 -24.84
C GLU A 3 5.35 -12.16 -23.98
N THR A 4 5.54 -11.74 -22.72
CA THR A 4 4.43 -11.40 -21.84
C THR A 4 4.19 -9.90 -22.06
N PRO A 5 3.03 -9.47 -22.56
CA PRO A 5 2.77 -8.04 -22.74
C PRO A 5 2.79 -7.35 -21.38
N LEU A 6 3.55 -6.26 -21.27
CA LEU A 6 3.53 -5.37 -20.12
C LEU A 6 2.21 -4.60 -20.14
N TYR A 7 1.19 -5.10 -19.44
CA TYR A 7 -0.08 -4.39 -19.28
C TYR A 7 0.04 -3.36 -18.15
N TYR A 8 0.09 -2.08 -18.51
CA TYR A 8 -0.19 -0.99 -17.57
C TYR A 8 -1.69 -0.96 -17.31
N ALA A 9 -2.10 -1.47 -16.17
CA ALA A 9 -3.47 -1.41 -15.73
C ALA A 9 -3.52 -0.65 -14.40
N ASP A 10 -4.52 0.22 -14.26
CA ASP A 10 -4.82 0.96 -13.03
C ASP A 10 -5.27 -0.04 -11.94
N PHE A 11 -4.33 -0.83 -11.41
CA PHE A 11 -4.60 -1.85 -10.38
C PHE A 11 -4.26 -1.39 -8.96
N VAL A 12 -3.83 -0.14 -8.76
CA VAL A 12 -3.22 0.24 -7.48
C VAL A 12 -4.06 1.23 -6.68
N ASN A 13 -4.69 0.67 -5.64
CA ASN A 13 -5.54 1.31 -4.64
C ASN A 13 -4.71 2.16 -3.65
N HIS A 14 -4.02 3.21 -4.09
CA HIS A 14 -3.13 4.01 -3.23
C HIS A 14 -3.40 5.52 -3.38
N GLN A 15 -3.34 6.26 -2.26
CA GLN A 15 -3.43 7.73 -2.23
C GLN A 15 -2.05 8.39 -2.33
N GLN A 16 -0.96 7.70 -2.01
CA GLN A 16 0.38 8.20 -2.33
C GLN A 16 0.71 7.92 -3.80
N PRO A 17 1.58 8.75 -4.44
CA PRO A 17 2.00 8.48 -5.80
C PRO A 17 2.63 7.10 -5.91
N THR A 18 2.02 6.24 -6.70
CA THR A 18 2.49 4.88 -6.95
C THR A 18 3.39 4.86 -8.16
N ALA A 19 4.48 4.09 -8.09
CA ALA A 19 5.38 3.88 -9.22
C ALA A 19 4.99 2.60 -9.95
N VAL A 20 4.76 2.68 -11.25
CA VAL A 20 4.96 1.53 -12.14
C VAL A 20 6.43 1.52 -12.54
N VAL A 21 7.08 0.37 -12.35
CA VAL A 21 8.52 0.20 -12.50
C VAL A 21 8.80 -0.74 -13.64
N LEU A 22 9.67 -0.32 -14.57
CA LEU A 22 10.28 -1.19 -15.57
C LEU A 22 11.79 -1.29 -15.26
N SER A 23 12.30 -2.50 -15.12
CA SER A 23 13.73 -2.78 -14.92
C SER A 23 14.17 -3.89 -15.87
N ASN A 24 15.27 -3.68 -16.59
CA ASN A 24 15.80 -4.66 -17.54
C ASN A 24 17.05 -5.41 -17.01
N ARG A 25 17.27 -5.44 -15.69
CA ARG A 25 18.38 -6.24 -15.14
C ARG A 25 18.01 -7.71 -15.17
N SER A 26 18.59 -8.46 -16.12
CA SER A 26 18.65 -9.91 -16.07
C SER A 26 19.42 -10.31 -14.80
N SER A 27 18.71 -10.59 -13.72
CA SER A 27 19.29 -11.33 -12.62
C SER A 27 19.25 -12.80 -13.04
N HIS A 28 20.43 -13.42 -13.16
CA HIS A 28 20.52 -14.85 -12.87
C HIS A 28 20.00 -15.03 -11.44
N GLY A 29 18.69 -15.29 -11.30
CA GLY A 29 18.03 -15.25 -10.00
C GLY A 29 16.50 -15.25 -10.07
N GLY A 30 15.90 -16.12 -10.90
CA GLY A 30 14.46 -16.43 -10.86
C GLY A 30 13.49 -15.28 -11.19
N PRO A 31 12.24 -15.58 -11.53
CA PRO A 31 11.25 -14.54 -11.78
C PRO A 31 10.96 -13.76 -10.48
N ILE A 32 11.15 -12.44 -10.52
CA ILE A 32 10.59 -11.54 -9.50
C ILE A 32 9.07 -11.61 -9.67
N ASN A 33 8.43 -12.45 -8.85
CA ASN A 33 6.99 -12.53 -8.78
C ASN A 33 6.50 -11.28 -8.02
N LEU A 34 6.14 -10.21 -8.73
CA LEU A 34 5.32 -9.13 -8.19
C LEU A 34 3.88 -9.64 -8.03
N GLY A 35 3.72 -10.65 -7.18
CA GLY A 35 2.43 -11.11 -6.73
C GLY A 35 1.86 -10.10 -5.75
N LEU A 36 0.84 -9.36 -6.18
CA LEU A 36 -0.19 -8.85 -5.26
C LEU A 36 -0.86 -10.08 -4.61
N HIS A 37 -0.25 -10.62 -3.56
CA HIS A 37 -0.91 -11.59 -2.72
C HIS A 37 -1.96 -10.86 -1.88
N GLN A 38 -3.18 -10.82 -2.40
CA GLN A 38 -4.37 -10.72 -1.58
C GLN A 38 -4.45 -12.04 -0.81
N VAL A 39 -3.90 -12.08 0.41
CA VAL A 39 -4.08 -13.23 1.31
C VAL A 39 -5.53 -13.21 1.78
N THR A 40 -6.41 -13.89 1.04
CA THR A 40 -7.69 -14.37 1.54
C THR A 40 -7.66 -15.88 1.45
N GLU A 41 -7.13 -16.54 2.47
CA GLU A 41 -7.32 -17.98 2.64
C GLU A 41 -8.76 -18.23 3.07
N LYS A 42 -9.58 -18.74 2.14
CA LYS A 42 -10.72 -19.58 2.46
C LYS A 42 -10.17 -20.98 2.74
N VAL A 43 -10.26 -21.44 3.97
CA VAL A 43 -9.93 -22.82 4.33
C VAL A 43 -11.23 -23.62 4.26
N GLU A 44 -11.28 -24.58 3.34
CA GLU A 44 -12.31 -25.62 3.26
C GLU A 44 -11.60 -26.98 3.43
N PRO A 45 -12.11 -27.91 4.26
CA PRO A 45 -11.30 -28.99 4.79
C PRO A 45 -11.28 -30.20 3.84
N GLN A 46 -10.08 -30.65 3.47
CA GLN A 46 -9.89 -31.96 2.84
C GLN A 46 -9.57 -33.01 3.90
N ILE A 47 -10.43 -34.03 3.96
CA ILE A 47 -10.24 -35.26 4.71
C ILE A 47 -9.18 -36.10 3.98
N ALA A 48 -8.14 -36.53 4.70
CA ALA A 48 -7.29 -37.64 4.29
C ALA A 48 -7.07 -38.57 5.48
N SER A 49 -7.44 -39.83 5.29
CA SER A 49 -7.35 -40.94 6.22
C SER A 49 -6.00 -41.68 6.11
N ASP A 50 -5.53 -42.11 7.28
CA ASP A 50 -4.69 -43.26 7.61
C ASP A 50 -3.22 -43.32 7.16
N LEU A 51 -2.29 -43.37 8.13
CA LEU A 51 -1.73 -44.61 8.69
C LEU A 51 -0.74 -44.32 9.85
N VAL A 52 -0.55 -45.35 10.69
CA VAL A 52 -0.22 -45.31 12.12
C VAL A 52 1.28 -45.40 12.44
N ASN A 53 1.76 -44.43 13.23
CA ASN A 53 2.57 -44.53 14.46
C ASN A 53 3.99 -45.17 14.44
N GLU A 54 5.01 -44.31 14.34
CA GLU A 54 6.20 -44.41 15.19
C GLU A 54 6.14 -43.32 16.26
N GLY A 55 5.99 -43.71 17.53
CA GLY A 55 6.15 -42.89 18.73
C GLY A 55 5.87 -41.39 18.58
N ALA A 56 4.63 -41.01 18.26
CA ALA A 56 4.26 -39.62 18.04
C ALA A 56 4.50 -38.79 19.31
N LYS A 57 5.62 -38.06 19.36
CA LYS A 57 5.84 -37.02 20.35
C LYS A 57 4.72 -35.99 20.14
N LEU A 58 3.74 -35.97 21.06
CA LEU A 58 2.62 -35.04 20.94
C LEU A 58 3.16 -33.64 20.69
N GLU A 59 2.66 -32.99 19.64
CA GLU A 59 3.06 -31.64 19.29
C GLU A 59 2.73 -30.69 20.45
N CYS A 60 3.67 -29.79 20.74
CA CYS A 60 3.53 -28.81 21.82
C CYS A 60 2.38 -27.85 21.51
N ASN A 61 1.29 -27.91 22.28
CA ASN A 61 0.18 -26.98 22.13
C ASN A 61 0.39 -25.78 23.04
N TYR A 62 0.97 -24.69 22.51
CA TYR A 62 1.25 -23.48 23.28
C TYR A 62 0.00 -22.76 23.81
N ALA A 63 -1.17 -23.02 23.23
CA ALA A 63 -2.44 -22.38 23.59
C ALA A 63 -3.23 -23.13 24.68
N LYS A 64 -3.03 -24.45 24.83
CA LYS A 64 -3.68 -25.28 25.85
C LYS A 64 -2.71 -25.61 26.97
N GLY A 65 -3.11 -25.40 28.23
CA GLY A 65 -2.19 -25.51 29.36
C GLY A 65 -2.79 -25.04 30.68
N LYS A 66 -1.92 -24.81 31.67
CA LYS A 66 -2.31 -24.32 33.00
C LYS A 66 -1.34 -23.29 33.54
N TRP A 67 -1.83 -22.40 34.39
CA TRP A 67 -0.98 -21.51 35.17
C TRP A 67 -0.41 -22.26 36.39
N VAL A 68 0.90 -22.18 36.60
CA VAL A 68 1.59 -22.80 37.73
C VAL A 68 2.43 -21.76 38.47
N ALA A 69 2.48 -21.85 39.79
CA ALA A 69 3.32 -20.98 40.60
C ALA A 69 4.81 -21.22 40.27
N ASP A 70 5.58 -20.15 40.08
CA ASP A 70 7.02 -20.21 39.81
C ASP A 70 7.75 -19.14 40.65
N LYS A 71 8.61 -19.61 41.56
CA LYS A 71 9.40 -18.75 42.47
C LYS A 71 10.41 -17.87 41.73
N ARG A 72 10.68 -18.12 40.45
CA ARG A 72 11.62 -17.35 39.61
C ARG A 72 10.94 -16.20 38.88
N ARG A 73 9.66 -15.97 39.15
CA ARG A 73 8.88 -14.84 38.64
C ARG A 73 8.79 -13.71 39.69
N PRO A 74 8.54 -12.46 39.25
CA PRO A 74 8.48 -11.99 37.86
C PRO A 74 9.86 -11.98 37.18
N LEU A 75 9.90 -12.02 35.84
CA LEU A 75 11.16 -12.01 35.07
C LEU A 75 11.89 -10.66 35.13
N TYR A 76 11.20 -9.61 35.58
CA TYR A 76 11.72 -8.26 35.75
C TYR A 76 10.95 -7.56 36.87
N SER A 77 11.57 -6.54 37.49
CA SER A 77 10.88 -5.69 38.46
C SER A 77 10.04 -4.64 37.75
N GLY A 78 8.76 -4.50 38.13
CA GLY A 78 7.90 -3.42 37.62
C GLY A 78 8.45 -2.02 37.93
N PHE A 79 9.18 -1.84 39.04
CA PHE A 79 9.85 -0.58 39.37
C PHE A 79 11.12 -0.32 38.56
N GLY A 80 11.80 -1.37 38.07
CA GLY A 80 13.01 -1.25 37.26
C GLY A 80 12.74 -1.00 35.76
N CYS A 81 11.50 -1.23 35.31
CA CYS A 81 11.09 -1.09 33.90
C CYS A 81 10.52 0.30 33.56
N LYS A 82 10.50 1.25 34.50
CA LYS A 82 9.85 2.57 34.34
C LYS A 82 10.33 3.37 33.13
N GLN A 83 11.58 3.17 32.72
CA GLN A 83 12.16 3.84 31.56
C GLN A 83 11.60 3.34 30.21
N TRP A 84 11.01 2.14 30.17
CA TRP A 84 10.51 1.49 28.95
C TRP A 84 8.99 1.21 28.98
N LEU A 85 8.36 1.28 30.16
CA LEU A 85 6.94 1.00 30.35
C LEU A 85 6.15 2.31 30.51
N SER A 86 5.07 2.46 29.73
CA SER A 86 4.12 3.57 29.92
C SER A 86 3.55 3.56 31.36
N PRO A 87 3.45 4.73 32.04
CA PRO A 87 2.84 4.82 33.37
C PRO A 87 1.44 4.20 33.45
N MET A 88 0.66 4.28 32.37
CA MET A 88 -0.69 3.72 32.28
C MET A 88 -0.74 2.19 32.49
N TRP A 89 0.35 1.48 32.19
CA TRP A 89 0.45 0.01 32.33
C TRP A 89 1.30 -0.43 33.52
N ALA A 90 1.93 0.51 34.22
CA ALA A 90 2.77 0.24 35.37
C ALA A 90 1.94 0.09 36.65
N CYS A 91 1.22 -1.03 36.84
CA CYS A 91 0.32 -1.20 38.00
C CYS A 91 1.00 -0.96 39.36
N ARG A 92 2.31 -1.26 39.49
CA ARG A 92 3.13 -0.96 40.69
C ARG A 92 3.36 0.53 40.94
N LEU A 93 3.12 1.38 39.95
CA LEU A 93 3.10 2.84 40.07
C LEU A 93 1.70 3.42 40.25
N MET A 94 0.68 2.58 40.08
CA MET A 94 -0.71 2.92 40.33
C MET A 94 -1.11 2.40 41.72
N GLN A 95 -2.35 2.64 42.14
CA GLN A 95 -2.85 2.27 43.47
C GLN A 95 -3.17 0.77 43.63
N ARG A 96 -2.65 -0.11 42.75
CA ARG A 96 -2.90 -1.55 42.84
C ARG A 96 -2.08 -2.14 44.00
N THR A 97 -2.71 -3.00 44.81
CA THR A 97 -2.09 -3.58 46.01
C THR A 97 -1.89 -5.09 45.92
N ASP A 98 -2.63 -5.79 45.05
CA ASP A 98 -2.49 -7.22 44.81
C ASP A 98 -1.46 -7.50 43.71
N PHE A 99 -0.39 -8.24 44.01
CA PHE A 99 0.66 -8.60 43.04
C PHE A 99 0.99 -10.10 42.99
N SER A 100 0.18 -10.94 43.64
CA SER A 100 0.37 -12.40 43.64
C SER A 100 0.30 -13.02 42.24
N PHE A 101 -0.42 -12.38 41.31
CA PHE A 101 -0.53 -12.80 39.91
C PHE A 101 0.81 -12.81 39.17
N GLU A 102 1.79 -12.01 39.61
CA GLU A 102 3.11 -11.95 38.99
C GLU A 102 3.92 -13.24 39.19
N ASN A 103 3.54 -14.08 40.17
CA ASN A 103 4.28 -15.29 40.58
C ASN A 103 3.90 -16.56 39.78
N TYR A 104 3.17 -16.42 38.67
CA TYR A 104 2.71 -17.55 37.86
C TYR A 104 3.37 -17.57 36.49
N LYS A 105 3.54 -18.78 35.94
CA LYS A 105 3.92 -19.00 34.52
C LYS A 105 2.88 -19.87 33.83
N TRP A 106 2.74 -19.66 32.53
CA TRP A 106 1.99 -20.56 31.67
C TRP A 106 2.79 -21.85 31.43
N GLN A 107 2.15 -23.00 31.60
CA GLN A 107 2.70 -24.31 31.31
C GLN A 107 1.83 -24.97 30.23
N PRO A 108 2.30 -24.99 28.96
CA PRO A 108 1.57 -25.63 27.89
C PRO A 108 1.48 -27.15 28.05
N GLU A 109 0.53 -27.75 27.36
CA GLU A 109 0.34 -29.19 27.29
C GLU A 109 1.39 -29.82 26.35
N ASN A 110 1.86 -31.02 26.71
CA ASN A 110 2.80 -31.83 25.93
C ASN A 110 4.22 -31.27 25.73
N CYS A 111 4.61 -30.23 26.47
CA CYS A 111 5.97 -29.68 26.37
C CYS A 111 6.37 -28.85 27.60
N GLU A 112 7.66 -28.83 27.90
CA GLU A 112 8.23 -27.92 28.89
C GLU A 112 8.72 -26.63 28.25
N MET A 113 8.38 -25.49 28.85
CA MET A 113 8.90 -24.20 28.39
C MET A 113 10.35 -24.00 28.83
N PRO A 114 11.27 -23.63 27.93
CA PRO A 114 12.63 -23.29 28.31
C PRO A 114 12.65 -22.04 29.18
N ASN A 115 13.61 -21.96 30.10
CA ASN A 115 13.79 -20.78 30.92
C ASN A 115 14.13 -19.57 30.04
N PHE A 116 13.30 -18.52 30.11
CA PHE A 116 13.52 -17.31 29.34
C PHE A 116 14.75 -16.56 29.85
N ARG A 117 15.69 -16.28 28.94
CA ARG A 117 16.82 -15.37 29.17
C ARG A 117 16.82 -14.31 28.08
N GLY A 118 16.69 -13.04 28.46
CA GLY A 118 16.63 -11.93 27.49
C GLY A 118 17.79 -11.92 26.50
N SER A 119 19.02 -12.19 26.95
CA SER A 119 20.19 -12.27 26.06
C SER A 119 20.13 -13.42 25.05
N ALA A 120 19.54 -14.56 25.42
CA ALA A 120 19.35 -15.68 24.50
C ALA A 120 18.26 -15.39 23.45
N PHE A 121 17.19 -14.70 23.86
CA PHE A 121 16.18 -14.21 22.94
C PHE A 121 16.77 -13.21 21.93
N LEU A 122 17.52 -12.21 22.40
CA LEU A 122 18.15 -11.21 21.54
C LEU A 122 19.14 -11.83 20.53
N ARG A 123 19.94 -12.84 20.94
CA ARG A 123 20.79 -13.58 20.01
C ARG A 123 19.98 -14.32 18.92
N LYS A 124 18.84 -14.93 19.28
CA LYS A 124 17.95 -15.60 18.30
C LYS A 124 17.32 -14.61 17.31
N MET A 125 17.16 -13.36 17.72
CA MET A 125 16.59 -12.26 16.94
C MET A 125 17.64 -11.39 16.25
N GLN A 126 18.92 -11.74 16.36
CA GLN A 126 19.99 -11.00 15.68
C GLN A 126 19.75 -11.02 14.17
N HIS A 127 19.83 -9.84 13.53
CA HIS A 127 19.55 -9.63 12.11
C HIS A 127 18.10 -9.97 11.68
N LYS A 128 17.15 -10.05 12.63
CA LYS A 128 15.73 -10.25 12.36
C LYS A 128 14.92 -9.06 12.86
N THR A 129 13.80 -8.80 12.20
CA THR A 129 12.82 -7.79 12.63
C THR A 129 11.63 -8.48 13.28
N LEU A 130 11.27 -8.06 14.49
CA LEU A 130 10.03 -8.44 15.16
C LEU A 130 9.08 -7.24 15.10
N ALA A 131 7.89 -7.43 14.55
CA ALA A 131 6.85 -6.41 14.50
C ALA A 131 5.58 -6.91 15.20
N PHE A 132 5.02 -6.07 16.07
CA PHE A 132 3.67 -6.26 16.61
C PHE A 132 2.74 -5.33 15.82
N ILE A 133 1.78 -5.90 15.12
CA ILE A 133 0.86 -5.16 14.26
C ILE A 133 -0.53 -5.25 14.89
N ASP A 134 -1.03 -4.13 15.41
CA ASP A 134 -2.39 -4.04 15.92
C ASP A 134 -3.32 -3.62 14.78
N PRO A 135 -4.32 -4.45 14.42
CA PRO A 135 -5.33 -4.09 13.46
C PRO A 135 -6.11 -2.84 13.80
N ALA A 136 -6.05 -2.26 15.01
CA ALA A 136 -6.65 -0.98 15.40
C ALA A 136 -5.77 0.25 15.09
N SER A 137 -4.50 0.06 14.74
CA SER A 137 -3.54 1.15 14.52
C SER A 137 -3.94 2.07 13.36
N ARG A 138 -3.65 3.36 13.53
CA ARG A 138 -3.68 4.36 12.47
C ARG A 138 -2.33 4.41 11.76
N TYR A 139 -2.34 4.71 10.46
CA TYR A 139 -1.12 4.77 9.65
C TYR A 139 -0.80 6.21 9.26
N ALA A 140 0.47 6.57 9.41
CA ALA A 140 0.97 7.88 8.98
C ALA A 140 1.11 7.90 7.45
N MET A 141 0.33 8.76 6.80
CA MET A 141 0.46 9.08 5.38
C MET A 141 1.26 10.37 5.25
N HIS A 142 2.53 10.24 4.90
CA HIS A 142 3.42 11.37 4.71
C HIS A 142 3.16 12.05 3.36
N LEU A 143 2.88 13.36 3.38
CA LEU A 143 2.62 14.14 2.16
C LEU A 143 3.91 14.72 1.55
N ASP A 144 4.98 14.81 2.34
CA ASP A 144 6.23 15.52 2.04
C ASP A 144 7.32 14.63 1.42
N ARG A 145 7.05 13.32 1.26
CA ARG A 145 8.05 12.33 0.85
C ARG A 145 7.39 11.15 0.12
N PRO A 146 8.12 10.46 -0.77
CA PRO A 146 7.59 9.26 -1.41
C PRO A 146 7.43 8.11 -0.41
N ALA A 147 6.72 7.07 -0.84
CA ALA A 147 6.71 5.79 -0.15
C ALA A 147 8.14 5.26 0.07
N PHE A 148 8.37 4.61 1.22
CA PHE A 148 9.68 4.12 1.61
C PHE A 148 10.31 3.18 0.58
N PHE A 149 9.50 2.33 -0.06
CA PHE A 149 9.94 1.45 -1.15
C PHE A 149 10.61 2.23 -2.29
N LEU A 150 9.95 3.28 -2.79
CA LEU A 150 10.48 4.09 -3.88
C LEU A 150 11.82 4.73 -3.49
N LYS A 151 11.92 5.29 -2.28
CA LYS A 151 13.18 5.85 -1.76
C LYS A 151 14.30 4.80 -1.64
N ARG A 152 13.97 3.58 -1.22
CA ARG A 152 14.94 2.50 -0.97
C ARG A 152 15.48 1.90 -2.26
N PHE A 153 14.65 1.78 -3.29
CA PHE A 153 14.96 1.00 -4.50
C PHE A 153 15.11 1.86 -5.76
N LEU A 154 15.04 3.19 -5.67
CA LEU A 154 15.12 4.10 -6.82
C LEU A 154 16.28 3.79 -7.77
N GLY A 155 17.48 3.57 -7.24
CA GLY A 155 18.68 3.28 -8.05
C GLY A 155 18.69 1.94 -8.77
N GLN A 156 17.65 1.11 -8.60
CA GLN A 156 17.48 -0.17 -9.30
C GLN A 156 16.52 -0.06 -10.49
N PHE A 157 15.86 1.10 -10.66
CA PHE A 157 14.89 1.32 -11.72
C PHE A 157 15.50 2.07 -12.88
N ASP A 158 15.14 1.66 -14.10
CA ASP A 158 15.54 2.34 -15.33
C ASP A 158 14.47 3.36 -15.75
N VAL A 159 13.19 3.01 -15.54
CA VAL A 159 12.04 3.89 -15.76
C VAL A 159 11.12 3.86 -14.55
N VAL A 160 10.72 5.05 -14.07
CA VAL A 160 9.72 5.24 -13.01
C VAL A 160 8.60 6.13 -13.54
N VAL A 161 7.36 5.62 -13.49
CA VAL A 161 6.15 6.38 -13.80
C VAL A 161 5.34 6.54 -12.53
N LEU A 162 5.27 7.76 -12.00
CA LEU A 162 4.46 8.11 -10.82
C LEU A 162 3.07 8.53 -11.22
N ASN A 163 2.05 8.20 -10.42
CA ASN A 163 0.69 8.71 -10.62
C ASN A 163 -0.04 8.81 -9.29
N THR A 164 -1.12 9.61 -9.23
CA THR A 164 -2.11 9.51 -8.16
C THR A 164 -3.52 9.49 -8.77
N GLY A 165 -4.46 8.80 -8.11
CA GLY A 165 -5.81 8.61 -8.63
C GLY A 165 -6.93 9.29 -7.84
N HIS A 166 -8.15 8.77 -8.01
CA HIS A 166 -9.40 9.27 -7.42
C HIS A 166 -9.60 8.92 -5.94
N HIS A 167 -8.61 8.27 -5.31
CA HIS A 167 -8.71 7.86 -3.91
C HIS A 167 -8.54 8.99 -2.91
N TRP A 168 -8.19 10.22 -3.33
CA TRP A 168 -8.17 11.41 -2.50
C TRP A 168 -9.59 11.85 -2.11
N ASN A 169 -10.21 11.10 -1.19
CA ASN A 169 -11.52 11.40 -0.65
C ASN A 169 -11.63 10.95 0.81
N ARG A 170 -12.54 11.60 1.55
CA ARG A 170 -12.68 11.42 3.01
C ARG A 170 -13.03 9.99 3.38
N GLY A 171 -13.88 9.32 2.60
CA GLY A 171 -14.29 7.94 2.84
C GLY A 171 -13.10 6.97 2.81
N LYS A 172 -12.25 7.07 1.79
CA LYS A 172 -11.06 6.21 1.65
C LYS A 172 -10.01 6.50 2.73
N LEU A 173 -9.76 7.77 3.06
CA LEU A 173 -8.86 8.16 4.16
C LEU A 173 -9.30 7.53 5.50
N LEU A 174 -10.61 7.63 5.82
CA LEU A 174 -11.16 7.07 7.04
C LEU A 174 -11.13 5.54 7.06
N ALA A 175 -11.55 4.89 5.96
CA ALA A 175 -11.56 3.44 5.84
C ALA A 175 -10.15 2.83 5.97
N ASN A 176 -9.15 3.50 5.41
CA ASN A 176 -7.75 3.07 5.52
C ASN A 176 -7.06 3.54 6.80
N ARG A 177 -7.73 4.39 7.62
CA ARG A 177 -7.21 4.98 8.85
C ARG A 177 -5.87 5.69 8.65
N TRP A 178 -5.82 6.47 7.58
CA TRP A 178 -4.67 7.27 7.24
C TRP A 178 -4.81 8.65 7.86
N ASP A 179 -3.85 8.97 8.70
CA ASP A 179 -3.66 10.31 9.24
C ASP A 179 -2.57 11.00 8.42
N MET A 180 -2.77 12.27 8.06
CA MET A 180 -1.84 13.01 7.19
C MET A 180 -0.69 13.61 8.01
N TYR A 181 0.53 13.45 7.53
CA TYR A 181 1.76 13.90 8.19
C TYR A 181 2.63 14.75 7.26
N VAL A 182 3.31 15.74 7.83
CA VAL A 182 4.40 16.51 7.21
C VAL A 182 5.51 16.64 8.25
N ASP A 183 6.77 16.49 7.84
CA ASP A 183 7.95 16.58 8.72
C ASP A 183 7.88 15.64 9.95
N GLY A 184 7.27 14.47 9.77
CA GLY A 184 7.14 13.48 10.83
C GLY A 184 6.06 13.79 11.87
N LYS A 185 5.25 14.84 11.68
CA LYS A 185 4.19 15.24 12.61
C LYS A 185 2.82 15.26 11.93
N PRO A 186 1.72 15.01 12.68
CA PRO A 186 0.37 15.21 12.16
C PRO A 186 0.18 16.65 11.69
N ILE A 187 -0.54 16.84 10.59
CA ILE A 187 -0.81 18.18 10.06
C ILE A 187 -1.72 18.96 11.01
N ALA A 188 -1.22 20.09 11.52
CA ALA A 188 -2.00 21.04 12.31
C ALA A 188 -2.67 22.13 11.45
N ASP A 189 -2.12 22.42 10.27
CA ASP A 189 -2.63 23.42 9.34
C ASP A 189 -3.95 22.94 8.72
N ARG A 190 -5.05 23.67 9.00
CA ARG A 190 -6.39 23.33 8.51
C ARG A 190 -6.55 23.48 7.00
N LYS A 191 -5.82 24.40 6.36
CA LYS A 191 -5.84 24.55 4.90
C LYS A 191 -5.13 23.38 4.23
N LEU A 192 -3.96 23.00 4.73
CA LEU A 192 -3.22 21.86 4.20
C LEU A 192 -3.95 20.53 4.46
N ALA A 193 -4.66 20.41 5.57
CA ALA A 193 -5.50 19.24 5.88
C ALA A 193 -6.71 19.07 4.95
N GLN A 194 -7.04 20.06 4.11
CA GLN A 194 -8.06 19.88 3.07
C GLN A 194 -7.53 18.91 2.01
N ILE A 195 -8.33 17.90 1.67
CA ILE A 195 -7.92 16.77 0.81
C ILE A 195 -7.33 17.22 -0.53
N ALA A 196 -7.93 18.23 -1.18
CA ALA A 196 -7.42 18.76 -2.44
C ALA A 196 -6.04 19.43 -2.27
N ASN A 197 -5.85 20.20 -1.19
CA ASN A 197 -4.57 20.85 -0.91
C ASN A 197 -3.51 19.82 -0.50
N ALA A 198 -3.89 18.82 0.30
CA ALA A 198 -3.03 17.70 0.67
C ALA A 198 -2.58 16.90 -0.56
N LYS A 199 -3.49 16.61 -1.50
CA LYS A 199 -3.17 15.99 -2.79
C LYS A 199 -2.13 16.81 -3.53
N ASN A 200 -2.42 18.09 -3.75
CA ASN A 200 -1.55 18.98 -4.51
C ASN A 200 -0.17 19.06 -3.85
N TYR A 201 -0.12 19.31 -2.55
CA TYR A 201 1.13 19.34 -1.79
C TYR A 201 1.93 18.03 -1.94
N THR A 202 1.25 16.89 -1.93
CA THR A 202 1.90 15.58 -2.12
C THR A 202 2.50 15.42 -3.49
N VAL A 203 1.76 15.77 -4.54
CA VAL A 203 2.24 15.68 -5.93
C VAL A 203 3.48 16.55 -6.12
N TYR A 204 3.42 17.83 -5.72
CA TYR A 204 4.57 18.74 -5.82
C TYR A 204 5.77 18.26 -4.99
N SER A 205 5.54 17.80 -3.75
CA SER A 205 6.63 17.34 -2.87
C SER A 205 7.33 16.10 -3.41
N VAL A 206 6.56 15.13 -3.90
CA VAL A 206 7.13 13.87 -4.44
C VAL A 206 7.82 14.11 -5.79
N VAL A 207 7.27 14.96 -6.67
CA VAL A 207 7.94 15.32 -7.94
C VAL A 207 9.23 16.08 -7.67
N LYS A 208 9.21 17.07 -6.76
CA LYS A 208 10.43 17.79 -6.35
C LYS A 208 11.48 16.86 -5.76
N TRP A 209 11.06 15.89 -4.94
CA TRP A 209 11.96 14.87 -4.45
C TRP A 209 12.57 14.06 -5.59
N LEU A 210 11.75 13.53 -6.51
CA LEU A 210 12.24 12.69 -7.62
C LEU A 210 13.21 13.48 -8.51
N ASP A 211 12.89 14.72 -8.84
CA ASP A 211 13.75 15.63 -9.59
C ASP A 211 15.13 15.79 -8.95
N SER A 212 15.17 15.99 -7.62
CA SER A 212 16.43 16.08 -6.87
C SER A 212 17.28 14.80 -6.92
N GLN A 213 16.66 13.64 -7.19
CA GLN A 213 17.37 12.37 -7.29
C GLN A 213 17.91 12.10 -8.70
N LEU A 214 17.32 12.69 -9.74
CA LEU A 214 17.74 12.44 -11.14
C LEU A 214 19.22 12.73 -11.42
N PRO A 215 19.86 13.78 -10.87
CA PRO A 215 21.31 13.98 -11.00
C PRO A 215 22.16 12.84 -10.42
N LEU A 216 21.64 12.12 -9.41
CA LEU A 216 22.31 10.99 -8.77
C LEU A 216 22.06 9.66 -9.51
N HIS A 217 21.13 9.65 -10.47
CA HIS A 217 20.70 8.47 -11.23
C HIS A 217 20.62 8.81 -12.73
N PRO A 218 21.76 9.03 -13.42
CA PRO A 218 21.76 9.55 -14.80
C PRO A 218 21.08 8.63 -15.83
N GLY A 219 20.94 7.33 -15.55
CA GLY A 219 20.21 6.38 -16.39
C GLY A 219 18.70 6.32 -16.15
N LEU A 220 18.21 6.92 -15.07
CA LEU A 220 16.80 6.86 -14.68
C LEU A 220 15.95 7.83 -15.52
N LYS A 221 14.94 7.30 -16.20
CA LYS A 221 13.86 8.10 -16.81
C LYS A 221 12.70 8.21 -15.83
N ALA A 222 12.27 9.44 -15.55
CA ALA A 222 11.18 9.72 -14.63
C ALA A 222 10.01 10.39 -15.34
N PHE A 223 8.81 9.87 -15.09
CA PHE A 223 7.56 10.41 -15.57
C PHE A 223 6.58 10.60 -14.43
N TYR A 224 5.73 11.61 -14.54
CA TYR A 224 4.51 11.71 -13.76
C TYR A 224 3.32 11.61 -14.74
N ARG A 225 2.48 10.58 -14.58
CA ARG A 225 1.27 10.39 -15.37
C ARG A 225 0.15 11.28 -14.82
N SER A 226 -0.47 12.06 -15.70
CA SER A 226 -1.65 12.86 -15.37
C SER A 226 -2.86 11.97 -14.99
N ILE A 227 -3.89 12.57 -14.40
CA ILE A 227 -5.04 11.81 -13.90
C ILE A 227 -5.81 11.10 -15.03
N SER A 228 -6.15 9.82 -14.82
CA SER A 228 -7.12 9.11 -15.67
C SER A 228 -8.52 9.69 -15.45
N PRO A 229 -9.26 10.11 -16.49
CA PRO A 229 -10.61 10.62 -16.32
C PRO A 229 -11.60 9.52 -15.93
N ARG A 230 -12.80 9.96 -15.52
CA ARG A 230 -13.95 9.12 -15.20
C ARG A 230 -15.18 9.68 -15.90
N HIS A 231 -16.06 8.81 -16.41
CA HIS A 231 -17.20 9.23 -17.24
C HIS A 231 -18.54 8.79 -16.64
N PHE A 232 -19.01 9.48 -15.60
CA PHE A 232 -20.35 9.22 -15.08
C PHE A 232 -21.38 10.15 -15.73
N VAL A 233 -22.48 9.57 -16.19
CA VAL A 233 -23.65 10.26 -16.72
C VAL A 233 -24.83 10.02 -15.78
N ASN A 234 -25.67 11.04 -15.57
CA ASN A 234 -26.89 10.99 -14.73
C ASN A 234 -26.67 10.57 -13.26
N GLY A 235 -25.47 10.81 -12.73
CA GLY A 235 -25.12 10.52 -11.34
C GLY A 235 -23.61 10.39 -11.17
N ASP A 236 -23.18 9.84 -10.04
CA ASP A 236 -21.80 9.44 -9.74
C ASP A 236 -21.82 7.97 -9.25
N TRP A 237 -20.66 7.43 -8.91
CA TRP A 237 -20.46 6.04 -8.49
C TRP A 237 -21.40 5.56 -7.37
N ASN A 238 -21.90 6.46 -6.53
CA ASN A 238 -22.80 6.17 -5.40
C ASN A 238 -24.21 6.74 -5.55
N THR A 239 -24.54 7.39 -6.67
CA THR A 239 -25.86 8.01 -6.91
C THR A 239 -26.53 7.53 -8.19
N GLY A 240 -26.08 6.38 -8.73
CA GLY A 240 -26.69 5.74 -9.90
C GLY A 240 -26.12 6.20 -11.24
N GLY A 241 -24.94 6.82 -11.26
CA GLY A 241 -24.28 7.21 -12.51
C GLY A 241 -23.86 6.00 -13.35
N SER A 242 -23.83 6.19 -14.67
CA SER A 242 -23.46 5.15 -15.65
C SER A 242 -22.50 5.64 -16.73
N CYS A 243 -21.92 4.70 -17.47
CA CYS A 243 -21.00 4.87 -18.60
C CYS A 243 -21.32 3.84 -19.69
N ASP A 244 -22.59 3.79 -20.09
CA ASP A 244 -23.08 2.83 -21.08
C ASP A 244 -22.99 3.34 -22.52
N ASN A 245 -22.38 4.52 -22.75
CA ASN A 245 -22.19 5.00 -24.10
C ASN A 245 -21.27 4.03 -24.85
N MET A 246 -21.74 3.49 -25.97
CA MET A 246 -20.96 2.60 -26.84
C MET A 246 -20.58 3.26 -28.15
N THR A 247 -20.94 4.53 -28.35
CA THR A 247 -20.65 5.28 -29.57
C THR A 247 -19.20 5.74 -29.54
N PRO A 248 -18.31 5.21 -30.41
CA PRO A 248 -16.91 5.62 -30.40
C PRO A 248 -16.77 7.11 -30.72
N LEU A 249 -15.93 7.80 -29.96
CA LEU A 249 -15.59 9.21 -30.19
C LEU A 249 -16.81 10.14 -30.16
N ALA A 250 -17.82 9.85 -29.32
CA ALA A 250 -19.01 10.70 -29.18
C ALA A 250 -18.66 12.14 -28.79
N GLY A 251 -17.58 12.34 -28.03
CA GLY A 251 -17.01 13.64 -27.66
C GLY A 251 -16.06 14.25 -28.68
N GLY A 252 -15.88 13.63 -29.85
CA GLY A 252 -14.90 14.00 -30.88
C GLY A 252 -13.58 13.24 -30.76
N GLY A 253 -12.72 13.38 -31.77
CA GLY A 253 -11.46 12.63 -31.90
C GLY A 253 -10.18 13.46 -31.77
N LYS A 254 -10.28 14.72 -31.34
CA LYS A 254 -9.13 15.65 -31.33
C LYS A 254 -9.02 16.40 -30.00
N VAL A 255 -7.79 16.46 -29.49
CA VAL A 255 -7.36 17.35 -28.42
C VAL A 255 -6.72 18.59 -29.08
N THR A 256 -7.16 19.80 -28.72
CA THR A 256 -6.70 21.05 -29.33
C THR A 256 -6.00 21.99 -28.35
N GLN A 257 -6.09 21.72 -27.06
CA GLN A 257 -5.38 22.47 -26.04
C GLN A 257 -3.89 22.11 -26.01
N ASP A 258 -3.04 23.12 -25.77
CA ASP A 258 -1.59 22.93 -25.63
C ASP A 258 -1.18 22.51 -24.22
N HIS A 259 -2.05 22.78 -23.24
CA HIS A 259 -1.81 22.54 -21.84
C HIS A 259 -2.60 21.35 -21.30
N SER A 260 -2.06 20.70 -20.26
CA SER A 260 -2.73 19.57 -19.65
C SER A 260 -4.05 19.96 -18.99
N SER A 261 -5.04 19.07 -19.11
CA SER A 261 -6.26 19.15 -18.31
C SER A 261 -6.01 18.83 -16.82
N ASP A 262 -4.89 18.19 -16.47
CA ASP A 262 -4.43 18.02 -15.09
C ASP A 262 -3.40 19.09 -14.71
N ARG A 263 -3.90 20.26 -14.33
CA ARG A 263 -3.07 21.43 -13.96
C ARG A 263 -2.12 21.16 -12.79
N VAL A 264 -2.45 20.21 -11.92
CA VAL A 264 -1.60 19.87 -10.77
C VAL A 264 -0.39 19.06 -11.24
N ALA A 265 -0.61 18.07 -12.12
CA ALA A 265 0.47 17.29 -12.72
C ALA A 265 1.36 18.15 -13.62
N GLU A 266 0.77 19.00 -14.47
CA GLU A 266 1.48 19.97 -15.31
C GLU A 266 2.33 20.91 -14.46
N GLY A 267 1.73 21.59 -13.48
CA GLY A 267 2.45 22.55 -12.65
C GLY A 267 3.55 21.90 -11.78
N ALA A 268 3.36 20.66 -11.32
CA ALA A 268 4.37 19.97 -10.52
C ALA A 268 5.59 19.52 -11.33
N THR A 269 5.40 19.18 -12.61
CA THR A 269 6.48 18.73 -13.50
C THR A 269 7.14 19.88 -14.25
N MET A 270 6.44 21.00 -14.42
CA MET A 270 6.94 22.19 -15.11
C MET A 270 8.26 22.69 -14.51
N GLY A 271 9.29 22.81 -15.35
CA GLY A 271 10.63 23.25 -14.94
C GLY A 271 11.48 22.18 -14.25
N THR A 272 11.00 20.94 -14.16
CA THR A 272 11.76 19.79 -13.61
C THR A 272 12.28 18.88 -14.73
N LYS A 273 13.14 17.92 -14.40
CA LYS A 273 13.54 16.83 -15.30
C LYS A 273 12.55 15.66 -15.31
N VAL A 274 11.52 15.68 -14.47
CA VAL A 274 10.43 14.69 -14.49
C VAL A 274 9.47 15.05 -15.62
N LYS A 275 9.31 14.15 -16.60
CA LYS A 275 8.43 14.38 -17.76
C LYS A 275 6.96 14.19 -17.39
N LEU A 276 6.08 15.00 -17.95
CA LEU A 276 4.64 14.76 -17.86
C LEU A 276 4.23 13.71 -18.90
N LEU A 277 3.70 12.58 -18.45
CA LEU A 277 2.99 11.64 -19.32
C LEU A 277 1.51 12.05 -19.32
N ASP A 278 1.16 12.98 -20.23
CA ASP A 278 -0.18 13.56 -20.29
C ASP A 278 -1.16 12.65 -21.04
N ILE A 279 -2.07 12.06 -20.28
CA ILE A 279 -3.10 11.13 -20.78
C ILE A 279 -4.52 11.66 -20.61
N THR A 280 -4.71 12.78 -19.90
CA THR A 280 -6.03 13.13 -19.36
C THR A 280 -6.99 13.53 -20.47
N ALA A 281 -6.56 14.46 -21.33
CA ALA A 281 -7.39 15.00 -22.39
C ALA A 281 -7.72 13.97 -23.47
N SER A 282 -6.74 13.16 -23.88
CA SER A 282 -6.95 12.10 -24.87
C SER A 282 -7.89 11.01 -24.35
N SER A 283 -7.75 10.61 -23.08
CA SER A 283 -8.61 9.62 -22.45
C SER A 283 -10.04 10.14 -22.21
N GLN A 284 -10.22 11.46 -22.08
CA GLN A 284 -11.53 12.09 -21.90
C GLN A 284 -12.42 11.95 -23.15
N LEU A 285 -11.83 11.68 -24.32
CA LEU A 285 -12.55 11.47 -25.58
C LEU A 285 -13.04 10.02 -25.78
N ARG A 286 -12.71 9.13 -24.85
CA ARG A 286 -12.87 7.68 -24.99
C ARG A 286 -13.85 7.10 -23.98
N ASP A 287 -14.92 7.82 -23.67
CA ASP A 287 -15.90 7.42 -22.65
C ASP A 287 -16.49 6.02 -22.89
N GLU A 288 -16.54 5.57 -24.14
CA GLU A 288 -17.01 4.24 -24.52
C GLU A 288 -16.10 3.08 -24.09
N SER A 289 -14.88 3.36 -23.66
CA SER A 289 -13.86 2.35 -23.37
C SER A 289 -13.82 1.89 -21.91
N HIS A 290 -14.76 2.34 -21.07
CA HIS A 290 -14.87 1.90 -19.68
C HIS A 290 -15.42 0.47 -19.54
N ILE A 291 -15.14 -0.17 -18.40
CA ILE A 291 -15.66 -1.52 -18.09
C ILE A 291 -17.19 -1.51 -17.98
N SER A 292 -17.77 -0.42 -17.46
CA SER A 292 -19.19 -0.30 -17.20
C SER A 292 -19.72 -1.49 -16.37
N LYS A 293 -20.64 -2.29 -16.90
CA LYS A 293 -21.25 -3.46 -16.23
C LYS A 293 -20.42 -4.74 -16.36
N SER A 294 -19.39 -4.75 -17.21
CA SER A 294 -18.66 -5.96 -17.62
C SER A 294 -17.61 -6.42 -16.60
N SER A 295 -17.85 -6.21 -15.30
CA SER A 295 -16.94 -6.58 -14.21
C SER A 295 -17.34 -7.90 -13.55
N ILE A 296 -16.36 -8.75 -13.24
CA ILE A 296 -16.55 -10.02 -12.51
C ILE A 296 -17.19 -9.79 -11.11
N LYS A 297 -17.04 -8.57 -10.57
CA LYS A 297 -17.64 -8.14 -9.29
C LYS A 297 -18.78 -7.14 -9.48
N ALA A 298 -19.40 -7.09 -10.66
CA ALA A 298 -20.50 -6.16 -10.92
C ALA A 298 -21.67 -6.43 -9.98
N SER A 299 -21.89 -5.53 -9.03
CA SER A 299 -23.15 -5.47 -8.30
C SER A 299 -24.25 -4.97 -9.25
N ALA A 300 -25.45 -5.54 -9.16
CA ALA A 300 -26.58 -5.10 -9.96
C ALA A 300 -26.79 -3.58 -9.83
N GLY A 301 -26.78 -2.87 -10.96
CA GLY A 301 -26.94 -1.41 -11.02
C GLY A 301 -25.67 -0.59 -10.81
N VAL A 302 -24.52 -1.20 -10.54
CA VAL A 302 -23.23 -0.49 -10.38
C VAL A 302 -22.44 -0.54 -11.69
N HIS A 303 -21.93 0.63 -12.11
CA HIS A 303 -21.10 0.77 -13.31
C HIS A 303 -19.68 1.16 -12.90
N ASP A 304 -18.70 0.48 -13.47
CA ASP A 304 -17.31 0.85 -13.35
C ASP A 304 -16.93 1.83 -14.45
N CYS A 305 -17.10 3.12 -14.14
CA CYS A 305 -16.78 4.25 -15.03
C CYS A 305 -15.44 4.91 -14.67
N LEU A 306 -14.59 4.16 -13.95
CA LEU A 306 -13.27 4.60 -13.52
C LEU A 306 -12.19 3.77 -14.21
N HIS A 307 -12.39 2.46 -14.30
CA HIS A 307 -11.45 1.55 -14.95
C HIS A 307 -11.80 1.33 -16.41
N TRP A 308 -10.79 0.88 -17.17
CA TRP A 308 -10.85 0.72 -18.62
C TRP A 308 -10.86 -0.74 -19.01
N CYS A 309 -11.55 -1.07 -20.10
CA CYS A 309 -11.41 -2.36 -20.76
C CYS A 309 -9.99 -2.53 -21.30
N LEU A 310 -9.53 -3.79 -21.33
CA LEU A 310 -8.29 -4.19 -21.99
C LEU A 310 -8.58 -5.28 -23.03
N PRO A 311 -8.03 -5.19 -24.24
CA PRO A 311 -7.20 -4.08 -24.76
C PRO A 311 -8.01 -2.76 -24.90
N GLY A 312 -7.35 -1.61 -24.82
CA GLY A 312 -8.03 -0.31 -24.81
C GLY A 312 -7.16 0.91 -24.51
N VAL A 313 -7.77 1.93 -23.89
CA VAL A 313 -7.13 3.23 -23.59
C VAL A 313 -5.78 3.11 -22.86
N PRO A 314 -5.59 2.19 -21.89
CA PRO A 314 -4.29 2.03 -21.25
C PRO A 314 -3.16 1.55 -22.18
N ASP A 315 -3.48 0.88 -23.30
CA ASP A 315 -2.47 0.49 -24.29
C ASP A 315 -1.89 1.72 -25.00
N ALA A 316 -2.73 2.72 -25.33
CA ALA A 316 -2.27 3.99 -25.87
C ALA A 316 -1.39 4.76 -24.86
N TRP A 317 -1.62 4.64 -23.56
CA TRP A 317 -0.72 5.23 -22.55
C TRP A 317 0.66 4.57 -22.58
N ASN A 318 0.73 3.26 -22.82
CA ASN A 318 1.98 2.54 -22.96
C ASN A 318 2.72 2.91 -24.24
N GLU A 319 2.00 3.09 -25.35
CA GLU A 319 2.59 3.59 -26.59
C GLU A 319 3.18 5.00 -26.42
N LEU A 320 2.48 5.89 -25.71
CA LEU A 320 2.97 7.22 -25.37
C LEU A 320 4.21 7.18 -24.47
N LEU A 321 4.24 6.27 -23.49
CA LEU A 321 5.42 6.07 -22.65
C LEU A 321 6.59 5.55 -23.48
N PHE A 322 6.36 4.52 -24.30
CA PHE A 322 7.36 3.90 -25.16
C PHE A 322 7.99 4.90 -26.14
N ALA A 323 7.21 5.83 -26.68
CA ALA A 323 7.71 6.87 -27.56
C ALA A 323 8.64 7.90 -26.86
N GLN A 324 8.68 7.93 -25.52
CA GLN A 324 9.37 8.95 -24.74
C GLN A 324 10.57 8.44 -23.92
N ILE A 325 10.78 7.12 -23.87
CA ILE A 325 11.88 6.49 -23.13
C ILE A 325 13.20 6.51 -23.91
#